data_AF-G0VJN4-F1
#
_entry.id   AF-G0VJN4-F1
#
_cell.length_a   1.000
_cell.length_b   1.000
_cell.length_c   1.000
_cell.angle_alpha   90.00
_cell.angle_beta   90.00
_cell.angle_gamma   90.00
#
_symmetry.space_group_name_H-M   'P 1'
#
loop_
_entity.id
_entity.type
_entity.pdbx_description
1 polymer ?
#
loop_
_entity_poly.entity_id
_entity_poly.type
_entity_poly.pdbx_seq_one_letter_code
_entity_poly.pdbx_strand_id
1 'polypeptide(L)'
;MTCQSLTFLDQIIYMFITHFVMFCVFAILLLPVIVPILTFVTVPVLGPLAPWNSIWYGINLVNILSCSQSIVGRRDVSFDILKNTFHLKGEDAQVVYAETTLVFPMVVETRTIFTRYCRIRFWVCRVPEAICKSLLFSSKLLLLQGIMLIPFVGIFLFMGLTAARHGFSYSFPYFWELRKVNSNERRKIFYGHYGKWFWFGVSCYICEFIPIFSTLSITSNSVGCCLLQLDLQLDMKDK
;
A
#
# COMPACT_ATOMS: atom_id res chain seq x y z
N MET A 1 -15.01 -1.01 28.20
CA MET A 1 -15.82 -0.43 27.11
C MET A 1 -15.84 -1.42 25.97
N THR A 2 -16.93 -2.15 25.82
CA THR A 2 -17.14 -3.12 24.75
C THR A 2 -17.44 -2.36 23.46
N CYS A 3 -16.42 -2.19 22.62
CA CYS A 3 -16.61 -1.70 21.26
C CYS A 3 -17.49 -2.75 20.54
N GLN A 4 -18.73 -2.40 20.20
CA GLN A 4 -19.55 -3.25 19.33
C GLN A 4 -18.76 -3.46 18.05
N SER A 5 -18.44 -4.72 17.73
CA SER A 5 -17.83 -5.06 16.46
C SER A 5 -18.77 -4.57 15.36
N LEU A 6 -18.30 -3.63 14.53
CA LEU A 6 -19.03 -3.20 13.34
C LEU A 6 -19.44 -4.44 12.54
N THR A 7 -20.66 -4.43 12.00
CA THR A 7 -21.05 -5.49 11.09
C THR A 7 -20.19 -5.43 9.83
N PHE A 8 -20.02 -6.55 9.12
CA PHE A 8 -19.22 -6.59 7.90
C PHE A 8 -19.68 -5.55 6.86
N LEU A 9 -20.98 -5.29 6.80
CA LEU A 9 -21.56 -4.25 5.95
C LEU A 9 -21.09 -2.85 6.36
N ASP A 10 -21.07 -2.55 7.65
CA ASP A 10 -20.60 -1.25 8.17
C ASP A 10 -19.11 -1.03 7.83
N GLN A 11 -18.29 -2.09 7.85
CA GLN A 11 -16.88 -2.03 7.46
C GLN A 11 -16.72 -1.70 5.98
N ILE A 12 -17.52 -2.30 5.09
CA ILE A 12 -17.51 -1.99 3.65
C ILE A 12 -17.93 -0.55 3.42
N ILE A 13 -19.03 -0.11 4.05
CA ILE A 13 -19.54 1.27 3.92
C ILE A 13 -18.49 2.27 4.40
N TYR A 14 -17.82 1.99 5.52
CA TYR A 14 -16.76 2.84 6.03
C TYR A 14 -15.56 2.92 5.09
N MET A 15 -15.12 1.79 4.51
CA MET A 15 -14.07 1.77 3.49
C MET A 15 -14.47 2.54 2.24
N PHE A 16 -15.75 2.46 1.82
CA PHE A 16 -16.29 3.24 0.71
C PHE A 16 -16.22 4.74 0.95
N ILE A 17 -16.78 5.21 2.07
CA ILE A 17 -16.82 6.64 2.40
C ILE A 17 -15.40 7.19 2.48
N THR A 18 -14.50 6.47 3.15
CA THR A 18 -13.12 6.94 3.31
C THR A 18 -12.36 6.97 1.99
N HIS A 19 -12.49 5.95 1.14
CA HIS A 19 -11.90 5.96 -0.20
C HIS A 19 -12.46 7.10 -1.05
N PHE A 20 -13.78 7.29 -1.06
CA PHE A 20 -14.44 8.34 -1.82
C PHE A 20 -13.98 9.74 -1.39
N VAL A 21 -13.90 9.99 -0.08
CA VAL A 21 -13.39 11.26 0.45
C VAL A 21 -11.94 11.50 0.02
N MET A 22 -11.07 10.49 0.14
CA MET A 22 -9.68 10.61 -0.30
C MET A 22 -9.57 10.85 -1.81
N PHE A 23 -10.40 10.18 -2.61
CA PHE A 23 -10.50 10.41 -4.04
C PHE A 23 -10.92 11.83 -4.37
N CYS A 24 -11.96 12.36 -3.73
CA CYS A 24 -12.37 13.75 -3.93
C CYS A 24 -11.27 14.75 -3.54
N VAL A 25 -10.61 14.54 -2.39
CA VAL A 25 -9.52 15.41 -1.92
C VAL A 25 -8.35 15.40 -2.90
N PHE A 26 -7.88 14.23 -3.30
CA PHE A 26 -6.79 14.12 -4.28
C PHE A 26 -7.21 14.61 -5.67
N ALA A 27 -8.46 14.40 -6.09
CA ALA A 27 -8.95 14.91 -7.37
C ALA A 27 -8.91 16.45 -7.40
N ILE A 28 -9.40 17.11 -6.35
CA ILE A 28 -9.41 18.56 -6.23
C ILE A 28 -7.99 19.13 -6.18
N LEU A 29 -7.08 18.48 -5.46
CA LEU A 29 -5.71 18.99 -5.28
C LEU A 29 -4.81 18.70 -6.49
N LEU A 30 -4.92 17.51 -7.09
CA LEU A 30 -3.94 17.03 -8.06
C LEU A 30 -4.38 17.18 -9.51
N LEU A 31 -5.67 17.00 -9.85
CA LEU A 31 -6.11 17.10 -11.25
C LEU A 31 -5.82 18.46 -11.89
N PRO A 32 -6.06 19.62 -11.21
CA PRO A 32 -5.78 20.93 -11.81
C PRO A 32 -4.31 21.16 -12.13
N VAL A 33 -3.40 20.45 -11.44
CA VAL A 33 -1.95 20.56 -11.65
C VAL A 33 -1.49 19.53 -12.68
N ILE A 34 -1.92 18.28 -12.54
CA ILE A 34 -1.41 17.15 -13.33
C ILE A 34 -1.98 17.16 -14.75
N VAL A 35 -3.28 17.44 -14.93
CA VAL A 35 -3.92 17.37 -16.26
C VAL A 35 -3.32 18.36 -17.26
N PRO A 36 -3.07 19.64 -16.93
CA PRO A 36 -2.42 20.56 -17.86
C PRO A 36 -0.99 20.14 -18.24
N ILE A 37 -0.21 19.67 -17.26
CA ILE A 37 1.16 19.20 -17.48
C ILE A 37 1.16 17.98 -18.41
N LEU A 38 0.32 16.99 -18.13
CA LEU A 38 0.17 15.81 -18.99
C LEU A 38 -0.33 16.17 -20.39
N THR A 39 -1.27 17.11 -20.48
CA THR A 39 -1.79 17.55 -21.78
C THR A 39 -0.66 18.18 -22.59
N PHE A 40 0.11 19.10 -22.00
CA PHE A 40 1.25 19.72 -22.67
C PHE A 40 2.28 18.69 -23.18
N VAL A 41 2.58 17.67 -22.37
CA VAL A 41 3.54 16.62 -22.73
C VAL A 41 3.00 15.66 -23.79
N THR A 42 1.69 15.41 -23.81
CA THR A 42 1.07 14.43 -24.71
C THR A 42 0.54 15.04 -26.01
N VAL A 43 0.33 16.36 -26.07
CA VAL A 43 -0.09 17.09 -27.29
C VAL A 43 0.80 16.80 -28.50
N PRO A 44 2.15 16.78 -28.41
CA PRO A 44 3.00 16.47 -29.56
C PRO A 44 2.78 15.07 -30.15
N VAL A 45 2.30 14.12 -29.34
CA VAL A 45 2.11 12.72 -29.75
C VAL A 45 0.66 12.43 -30.16
N LEU A 46 -0.31 13.00 -29.44
CA LEU A 46 -1.74 12.68 -29.58
C LEU A 46 -2.58 13.81 -30.18
N GLY A 47 -1.99 14.99 -30.39
CA GLY A 47 -2.67 16.16 -30.93
C GLY A 47 -3.96 16.47 -30.17
N PRO A 48 -5.13 16.50 -30.83
CA PRO A 48 -6.39 16.87 -30.21
C PRO A 48 -6.92 15.84 -29.19
N LEU A 49 -6.42 14.60 -29.18
CA LEU A 49 -6.83 13.58 -28.21
C LEU A 49 -6.07 13.67 -26.89
N ALA A 50 -5.04 14.51 -26.81
CA ALA A 50 -4.20 14.67 -25.61
C ALA A 50 -4.97 15.07 -24.34
N PRO A 51 -5.95 16.00 -24.36
CA PRO A 51 -6.72 16.35 -23.16
C PRO A 51 -7.52 15.17 -22.61
N TRP A 52 -8.13 14.35 -23.48
CA TRP A 52 -8.90 13.16 -23.06
C TRP A 52 -8.02 12.09 -22.43
N ASN A 53 -6.86 11.81 -23.04
CA ASN A 53 -5.88 10.91 -22.44
C ASN A 53 -5.40 11.45 -21.08
N SER A 54 -5.17 12.75 -20.96
CA SER A 54 -4.64 13.37 -19.73
C SER A 54 -5.65 13.39 -18.59
N ILE A 55 -6.94 13.61 -18.88
CA ILE A 55 -8.02 13.48 -17.89
C ILE A 55 -8.14 12.04 -17.42
N TRP A 56 -8.19 11.08 -18.35
CA TRP A 56 -8.27 9.65 -18.01
C TRP A 56 -7.07 9.22 -17.15
N TYR A 57 -5.86 9.64 -17.54
CA TYR A 57 -4.65 9.36 -16.80
C TYR A 57 -4.67 9.98 -15.39
N GLY A 58 -5.08 11.25 -15.28
CA GLY A 58 -5.22 11.95 -14.02
C GLY A 58 -6.19 11.26 -13.06
N ILE A 59 -7.36 10.84 -13.56
CA ILE A 59 -8.37 10.12 -12.77
C ILE A 59 -7.81 8.80 -12.24
N ASN A 60 -7.13 8.02 -13.09
CA ASN A 60 -6.54 6.74 -12.68
C ASN A 60 -5.40 6.92 -11.67
N LEU A 61 -4.55 7.93 -11.86
CA LEU A 61 -3.48 8.25 -10.90
C LEU A 61 -4.05 8.62 -9.52
N VAL A 62 -5.06 9.51 -9.50
CA VAL A 62 -5.75 9.89 -8.26
C VAL A 62 -6.38 8.67 -7.59
N ASN A 63 -7.02 7.79 -8.38
CA ASN A 63 -7.61 6.56 -7.87
C ASN A 63 -6.57 5.63 -7.22
N ILE A 64 -5.44 5.38 -7.89
CA ILE A 64 -4.34 4.56 -7.35
C ILE A 64 -3.80 5.14 -6.04
N LEU A 65 -3.63 6.46 -5.97
CA LEU A 65 -3.17 7.14 -4.75
C LEU A 65 -4.19 7.01 -3.62
N SER A 66 -5.48 7.18 -3.91
CA SER A 66 -6.56 6.98 -2.95
C SER A 66 -6.59 5.55 -2.42
N CYS A 67 -6.50 4.55 -3.30
CA CYS A 67 -6.44 3.14 -2.91
C CYS A 67 -5.26 2.88 -1.96
N SER A 68 -4.06 3.31 -2.35
CA SER A 68 -2.85 3.11 -1.54
C SER A 68 -2.97 3.73 -0.14
N GLN A 69 -3.58 4.91 -0.03
CA GLN A 69 -3.80 5.57 1.26
C GLN A 69 -4.91 4.91 2.08
N SER A 70 -6.00 4.48 1.44
CA SER A 70 -7.07 3.74 2.11
C SER A 70 -6.57 2.44 2.73
N ILE A 71 -5.69 1.70 2.05
CA ILE A 71 -5.09 0.45 2.56
C ILE A 71 -4.16 0.73 3.74
N VAL A 72 -3.23 1.68 3.59
CA VAL A 72 -2.19 1.93 4.62
C VAL A 72 -2.74 2.67 5.84
N GLY A 73 -3.71 3.55 5.63
CA GLY A 73 -4.29 4.41 6.67
C GLY A 73 -5.40 3.75 7.49
N ARG A 74 -5.98 2.63 7.04
CA ARG A 74 -7.08 1.92 7.73
C ARG A 74 -6.70 0.46 8.03
N ARG A 75 -5.60 0.31 8.76
CA ARG A 75 -5.09 -1.02 9.17
C ARG A 75 -6.07 -1.74 10.08
N ASP A 76 -6.70 -1.02 11.01
CA ASP A 76 -7.66 -1.57 11.98
C ASP A 76 -8.85 -2.26 11.28
N VAL A 77 -9.45 -1.63 10.27
CA VAL A 77 -10.58 -2.21 9.52
C VAL A 77 -10.12 -3.38 8.64
N SER A 78 -8.94 -3.25 8.03
CA SER A 78 -8.34 -4.33 7.24
C SER A 78 -8.01 -5.54 8.13
N PHE A 79 -7.63 -5.30 9.39
CA PHE A 79 -7.39 -6.31 10.40
C PHE A 79 -8.69 -7.00 10.83
N ASP A 80 -9.78 -6.26 11.05
CA ASP A 80 -11.08 -6.86 11.37
C ASP A 80 -11.62 -7.75 10.24
N ILE A 81 -11.50 -7.31 8.98
CA ILE A 81 -11.85 -8.11 7.80
C ILE A 81 -11.05 -9.40 7.78
N LEU A 82 -9.75 -9.29 8.05
CA LEU A 82 -8.84 -10.43 8.08
C LEU A 82 -9.22 -11.41 9.21
N LYS A 83 -9.50 -10.92 10.42
CA LYS A 83 -9.97 -11.73 11.56
C LYS A 83 -11.27 -12.47 11.24
N ASN A 84 -12.24 -11.78 10.63
CA ASN A 84 -13.50 -12.39 10.20
C ASN A 84 -13.28 -13.48 9.15
N THR A 85 -12.34 -13.25 8.22
CA THR A 85 -11.98 -14.22 7.18
C THR A 85 -11.36 -15.49 7.77
N PHE A 86 -10.43 -15.36 8.72
CA PHE A 86 -9.87 -16.50 9.45
C PHE A 86 -10.95 -17.30 10.18
N HIS A 87 -11.83 -16.60 10.90
CA HIS A 87 -12.94 -17.22 11.63
C HIS A 87 -13.86 -18.04 10.73
N LEU A 88 -14.19 -17.54 9.54
CA LEU A 88 -15.04 -18.24 8.57
C LEU A 88 -14.36 -19.48 7.97
N LYS A 89 -13.03 -19.51 7.92
CA LYS A 89 -12.26 -20.65 7.42
C LYS A 89 -12.06 -21.76 8.47
N GLY A 90 -12.55 -21.57 9.70
CA GLY A 90 -12.39 -22.55 10.79
C GLY A 90 -10.98 -22.58 11.39
N GLU A 91 -10.10 -21.68 10.95
CA GLU A 91 -8.78 -21.44 11.55
C GLU A 91 -8.97 -20.36 12.61
N ASP A 92 -8.82 -20.71 13.88
CA ASP A 92 -8.96 -19.73 14.95
C ASP A 92 -7.86 -18.68 14.77
N ALA A 93 -8.23 -17.41 14.63
CA ALA A 93 -7.24 -16.32 14.53
C ALA A 93 -6.27 -16.34 15.73
N GLN A 94 -6.71 -16.91 16.86
CA GLN A 94 -5.93 -17.18 18.06
C GLN A 94 -4.86 -18.28 17.90
N VAL A 95 -5.08 -19.31 17.08
CA VAL A 95 -4.08 -20.36 16.78
C VAL A 95 -2.99 -19.80 15.88
N VAL A 96 -3.36 -18.97 14.89
CA VAL A 96 -2.39 -18.19 14.10
C VAL A 96 -1.60 -17.24 15.01
N TYR A 97 -2.27 -16.56 15.97
CA TYR A 97 -1.64 -15.74 17.02
C TYR A 97 -0.65 -16.54 17.89
N ALA A 98 -0.97 -17.79 18.23
CA ALA A 98 -0.18 -18.64 19.14
C ALA A 98 1.02 -19.30 18.47
N GLU A 99 0.95 -19.62 17.17
CA GLU A 99 2.11 -20.15 16.41
C GLU A 99 3.08 -19.04 15.96
N THR A 100 2.64 -17.78 15.91
CA THR A 100 3.46 -16.66 15.40
C THR A 100 4.15 -15.82 16.47
N THR A 101 4.01 -16.16 17.75
CA THR A 101 4.66 -15.49 18.90
C THR A 101 6.14 -15.83 19.01
N LEU A 102 6.94 -15.44 18.01
CA LEU A 102 8.26 -14.89 18.33
C LEU A 102 8.02 -13.51 18.91
N VAL A 103 7.69 -13.46 20.21
CA VAL A 103 7.55 -12.24 20.99
C VAL A 103 8.92 -11.59 21.08
N PHE A 104 9.30 -10.84 20.04
CA PHE A 104 10.31 -9.83 20.21
C PHE A 104 9.63 -8.69 20.96
N PRO A 105 10.08 -8.34 22.18
CA PRO A 105 9.64 -7.11 22.79
C PRO A 105 9.99 -6.02 21.79
N MET A 106 8.98 -5.27 21.34
CA MET A 106 9.22 -4.04 20.62
C MET A 106 9.94 -3.15 21.62
N VAL A 107 11.28 -3.14 21.54
CA VAL A 107 12.10 -2.20 22.30
C VAL A 107 11.78 -0.85 21.67
N VAL A 108 10.72 -0.23 22.17
CA VAL A 108 10.48 1.19 21.99
C VAL A 108 11.64 1.83 22.75
N GLU A 109 12.74 2.05 22.04
CA GLU A 109 13.92 2.72 22.56
C GLU A 109 13.51 4.18 22.81
N THR A 110 12.83 4.43 23.92
CA THR A 110 12.48 5.75 24.47
C THR A 110 13.73 6.43 25.01
N ARG A 111 14.84 6.38 24.27
CA ARG A 111 16.01 7.19 24.55
C ARG A 111 15.75 8.60 24.06
N THR A 112 15.48 9.47 25.03
CA THR A 112 15.39 10.94 24.96
C THR A 112 16.01 11.52 23.69
N ILE A 113 15.14 11.76 22.71
CA ILE A 113 15.37 12.35 21.39
C ILE A 113 16.43 13.46 21.47
N PHE A 114 16.32 14.36 22.46
CA PHE A 114 17.17 15.52 22.68
C PHE A 114 18.68 15.23 22.82
N THR A 115 19.08 14.16 23.51
CA THR A 115 20.51 13.84 23.73
C THR A 115 21.21 13.30 22.48
N ARG A 116 20.43 12.87 21.47
CA ARG A 116 20.93 12.35 20.20
C ARG A 116 21.26 13.47 19.20
N TYR A 117 20.53 14.59 19.22
CA TYR A 117 20.75 15.75 18.33
C TYR A 117 21.95 16.62 18.74
N CYS A 118 22.34 16.64 20.02
CA CYS A 118 23.44 17.48 20.49
C CYS A 118 24.85 16.89 20.25
N ARG A 119 24.99 15.67 19.73
CA ARG A 119 26.31 15.09 19.42
C ARG A 119 26.79 15.52 18.04
N ILE A 120 28.03 15.99 17.93
CA ILE A 120 28.61 16.39 16.64
C ILE A 120 28.62 15.25 15.60
N ARG A 121 28.76 13.99 16.06
CA ARG A 121 28.61 12.78 15.24
C ARG A 121 27.22 12.66 14.57
N PHE A 122 26.17 13.19 15.18
CA PHE A 122 24.83 13.22 14.57
C PHE A 122 24.79 14.16 13.35
N TRP A 123 25.32 15.37 13.51
CA TRP A 123 25.36 16.37 12.43
C TRP A 123 26.30 15.99 11.29
N VAL A 124 27.45 15.37 11.58
CA VAL A 124 28.44 15.03 10.56
C VAL A 124 28.15 13.71 9.85
N CYS A 125 27.59 12.71 10.54
CA CYS A 125 27.37 11.38 9.94
C CYS A 125 25.88 11.13 9.60
N ARG A 126 24.97 11.39 10.54
CA ARG A 126 23.54 11.02 10.40
C ARG A 126 22.77 11.97 9.50
N VAL A 127 23.05 13.28 9.57
CA VAL A 127 22.35 14.27 8.73
C VAL A 127 22.72 14.11 7.25
N PRO A 128 24.00 13.99 6.85
CA PRO A 128 24.35 13.73 5.45
C PRO A 128 23.83 12.38 4.96
N GLU A 129 23.86 11.33 5.80
CA GLU A 129 23.25 10.03 5.46
C GLU A 129 21.74 10.16 5.23
N ALA A 130 21.03 10.92 6.07
CA ALA A 130 19.60 11.17 5.91
C ALA A 130 19.30 12.01 4.67
N ILE A 131 20.11 13.04 4.39
CA ILE A 131 20.00 13.86 3.17
C ILE A 131 20.25 12.99 1.94
N CYS A 132 21.31 12.17 1.94
CA CYS A 132 21.62 11.27 0.82
C CYS A 132 20.49 10.26 0.58
N LYS A 133 19.96 9.64 1.65
CA LYS A 133 18.79 8.75 1.56
C LYS A 133 17.55 9.49 1.05
N SER A 134 17.32 10.72 1.49
CA SER A 134 16.22 11.56 1.04
C SER A 134 16.36 11.91 -0.45
N LEU A 135 17.55 12.31 -0.90
CA LEU A 135 17.84 12.59 -2.30
C LEU A 135 17.68 11.35 -3.18
N LEU A 136 18.16 10.19 -2.75
CA LEU A 136 17.96 8.91 -3.45
C LEU A 136 16.48 8.51 -3.51
N PHE A 137 15.72 8.78 -2.45
CA PHE A 137 14.29 8.53 -2.43
C PHE A 137 13.55 9.48 -3.39
N SER A 138 13.88 10.77 -3.36
CA SER A 138 13.33 11.79 -4.26
C SER A 138 13.68 11.52 -5.71
N SER A 139 14.92 11.10 -6.02
CA SER A 139 15.31 10.75 -7.39
C SER A 139 14.55 9.53 -7.90
N LYS A 140 14.34 8.51 -7.05
CA LYS A 140 13.51 7.36 -7.37
C LYS A 140 12.06 7.76 -7.64
N LEU A 141 11.51 8.68 -6.84
CA LEU A 141 10.15 9.21 -7.05
C LEU A 141 10.05 9.99 -8.36
N LEU A 142 11.03 10.86 -8.65
CA LEU A 142 11.09 11.62 -9.90
C LEU A 142 11.20 10.69 -11.13
N LEU A 143 12.00 9.63 -11.04
CA LEU A 143 12.07 8.62 -12.10
C LEU A 143 10.73 7.90 -12.30
N LEU A 144 10.06 7.50 -11.21
CA LEU A 144 8.73 6.88 -11.30
C LEU A 144 7.70 7.85 -11.91
N GLN A 145 7.73 9.12 -11.53
CA GLN A 145 6.88 10.16 -12.12
C GLN A 145 7.21 10.41 -13.59
N GLY A 146 8.49 10.37 -13.96
CA GLY A 146 8.97 10.42 -15.34
C GLY A 146 8.38 9.32 -16.21
N ILE A 147 8.36 8.08 -15.70
CA ILE A 147 7.75 6.94 -16.40
C ILE A 147 6.25 7.15 -16.60
N MET A 148 5.57 7.77 -15.62
CA MET A 148 4.14 8.09 -15.72
C MET A 148 3.82 9.15 -16.78
N LEU A 149 4.78 9.95 -17.24
CA LEU A 149 4.58 10.92 -18.32
C LEU A 149 4.52 10.30 -19.71
N ILE A 150 4.84 9.00 -19.84
CA ILE A 150 4.75 8.28 -21.12
C ILE A 150 3.28 8.00 -21.42
N PRO A 151 2.70 8.53 -22.52
CA PRO A 151 1.30 8.32 -22.86
C PRO A 151 1.01 6.83 -23.05
N PHE A 152 -0.19 6.40 -22.61
CA PHE A 152 -0.70 5.02 -22.56
C PHE A 152 0.11 4.03 -21.72
N VAL A 153 1.42 3.94 -21.92
CA VAL A 153 2.27 2.89 -21.36
C VAL A 153 2.73 3.23 -19.94
N GLY A 154 2.82 4.51 -19.60
CA GLY A 154 3.34 4.97 -18.31
C GLY A 154 2.59 4.41 -17.10
N ILE A 155 1.26 4.29 -17.19
CA ILE A 155 0.46 3.78 -16.07
C ILE A 155 0.64 2.27 -15.88
N PHE A 156 0.70 1.51 -16.97
CA PHE A 156 0.94 0.07 -16.91
C PHE A 156 2.36 -0.24 -16.43
N LEU A 157 3.35 0.53 -16.85
CA LEU A 157 4.73 0.42 -16.35
C LEU A 157 4.80 0.75 -14.86
N PHE A 158 4.13 1.82 -14.43
CA PHE A 158 4.03 2.15 -13.02
C PHE A 158 3.40 1.00 -12.22
N MET A 159 2.23 0.52 -12.66
CA MET A 159 1.52 -0.61 -12.04
C MET A 159 2.41 -1.84 -11.95
N GLY A 160 3.14 -2.18 -13.01
CA GLY A 160 4.10 -3.30 -13.00
C GLY A 160 5.24 -3.09 -12.00
N LEU A 161 5.88 -1.91 -12.00
CA LEU A 161 7.00 -1.60 -11.11
C LEU A 161 6.61 -1.54 -9.63
N THR A 162 5.36 -1.15 -9.34
CA THR A 162 4.85 -1.04 -7.96
C THR A 162 4.00 -2.22 -7.52
N ALA A 163 3.64 -3.16 -8.41
CA ALA A 163 2.74 -4.28 -8.16
C ALA A 163 3.11 -5.05 -6.90
N ALA A 164 4.33 -5.57 -6.82
CA ALA A 164 4.75 -6.37 -5.67
C ALA A 164 4.62 -5.61 -4.34
N ARG A 165 4.95 -4.31 -4.32
CA ARG A 165 4.83 -3.47 -3.13
C ARG A 165 3.38 -3.20 -2.78
N HIS A 166 2.53 -2.98 -3.78
CA HIS A 166 1.09 -2.76 -3.60
C HIS A 166 0.41 -4.01 -3.04
N GLY A 167 0.64 -5.18 -3.65
CA GLY A 167 0.14 -6.46 -3.16
C GLY A 167 0.63 -6.78 -1.74
N PHE A 168 1.90 -6.52 -1.45
CA PHE A 168 2.43 -6.68 -0.09
C PHE A 168 1.84 -5.69 0.92
N SER A 169 1.34 -4.52 0.49
CA SER A 169 0.76 -3.55 1.43
C SER A 169 -0.52 -4.06 2.12
N TYR A 170 -1.30 -4.90 1.43
CA TYR A 170 -2.46 -5.61 2.00
C TYR A 170 -2.08 -6.56 3.12
N SER A 171 -0.85 -7.05 3.14
CA SER A 171 -0.35 -7.96 4.15
C SER A 171 0.13 -7.25 5.43
N PHE A 172 0.19 -5.92 5.44
CA PHE A 172 0.73 -5.16 6.58
C PHE A 172 -0.04 -5.33 7.89
N PRO A 173 -1.40 -5.32 7.91
CA PRO A 173 -2.15 -5.56 9.15
C PRO A 173 -1.77 -6.92 9.76
N TYR A 174 -1.63 -7.95 8.94
CA TYR A 174 -1.17 -9.27 9.39
C TYR A 174 0.24 -9.24 10.00
N PHE A 175 1.22 -8.66 9.31
CA PHE A 175 2.59 -8.69 9.83
C PHE A 175 2.82 -7.75 11.02
N TRP A 176 2.07 -6.66 11.11
CA TRP A 176 2.22 -5.67 12.17
C TRP A 176 1.42 -6.03 13.42
N GLU A 177 0.17 -6.45 13.27
CA GLU A 177 -0.76 -6.65 14.40
C GLU A 177 -0.80 -8.10 14.88
N LEU A 178 -0.70 -9.09 13.96
CA LEU A 178 -0.69 -10.51 14.32
C LEU A 178 0.72 -10.98 14.67
N ARG A 179 1.63 -10.97 13.68
CA ARG A 179 2.95 -11.61 13.81
C ARG A 179 4.01 -10.69 14.44
N LYS A 180 3.73 -9.38 14.61
CA LYS A 180 4.65 -8.37 15.17
C LYS A 180 6.08 -8.45 14.61
N VAL A 181 6.19 -8.67 13.30
CA VAL A 181 7.46 -8.97 12.63
C VAL A 181 8.36 -7.73 12.56
N ASN A 182 9.65 -7.92 12.86
CA ASN A 182 10.63 -6.84 12.74
C ASN A 182 10.83 -6.41 11.26
N SER A 183 11.26 -5.17 11.00
CA SER A 183 11.40 -4.63 9.63
C SER A 183 12.31 -5.48 8.72
N ASN A 184 13.38 -6.05 9.28
CA ASN A 184 14.31 -6.91 8.55
C ASN A 184 13.68 -8.25 8.13
N GLU A 185 12.86 -8.84 8.98
CA GLU A 185 12.21 -10.12 8.68
C GLU A 185 11.05 -9.93 7.69
N ARG A 186 10.30 -8.81 7.77
CA ARG A 186 9.32 -8.44 6.73
C ARG A 186 9.98 -8.32 5.36
N ARG A 187 11.18 -7.74 5.31
CA ARG A 187 11.96 -7.65 4.07
C ARG A 187 12.34 -9.04 3.55
N LYS A 188 12.76 -9.97 4.42
CA LYS A 188 13.04 -11.36 4.02
C LYS A 188 11.80 -12.05 3.46
N ILE A 189 10.64 -11.92 4.11
CA ILE A 189 9.37 -12.52 3.64
C ILE A 189 8.96 -11.93 2.29
N PHE A 190 9.07 -10.60 2.15
CA PHE A 190 8.77 -9.91 0.89
C PHE A 190 9.61 -10.43 -0.27
N TYR A 191 10.93 -10.50 -0.09
CA TYR A 191 11.82 -10.96 -1.17
C TYR A 191 11.79 -12.48 -1.36
N GLY A 192 11.47 -13.26 -0.31
CA GLY A 192 11.35 -14.72 -0.39
C GLY A 192 10.18 -15.19 -1.26
N HIS A 193 9.09 -14.42 -1.31
CA HIS A 193 7.92 -14.72 -2.13
C HIS A 193 7.57 -13.59 -3.12
N TYR A 194 8.58 -12.87 -3.62
CA TYR A 194 8.40 -11.69 -4.46
C TYR A 194 7.48 -11.94 -5.66
N GLY A 195 7.61 -13.10 -6.32
CA GLY A 195 6.76 -13.48 -7.45
C GLY A 195 5.28 -13.60 -7.08
N LYS A 196 4.95 -14.24 -5.95
CA LYS A 196 3.55 -14.35 -5.47
C LYS A 196 2.98 -12.96 -5.16
N TRP A 197 3.77 -12.09 -4.49
CA TRP A 197 3.35 -10.70 -4.21
C TRP A 197 3.19 -9.85 -5.47
N PHE A 198 4.04 -10.05 -6.47
CA PHE A 198 3.96 -9.35 -7.76
C PHE A 198 2.65 -9.68 -8.47
N TRP A 199 2.35 -10.96 -8.69
CA TRP A 199 1.13 -11.37 -9.39
C TRP A 199 -0.13 -11.00 -8.63
N PHE A 200 -0.11 -11.14 -7.31
CA PHE A 200 -1.20 -10.66 -6.47
C PHE A 200 -1.40 -9.15 -6.64
N GLY A 201 -0.34 -8.36 -6.55
CA GLY A 201 -0.39 -6.91 -6.75
C GLY A 201 -0.88 -6.47 -8.14
N VAL A 202 -0.50 -7.19 -9.20
CA VAL A 202 -1.02 -6.96 -10.55
C VAL A 202 -2.54 -7.19 -10.58
N SER A 203 -3.01 -8.30 -9.99
CA SER A 203 -4.45 -8.58 -9.92
C SER A 203 -5.21 -7.51 -9.13
N CYS A 204 -4.65 -7.04 -8.01
CA CYS A 204 -5.23 -5.95 -7.22
C CYS A 204 -5.37 -4.69 -8.05
N TYR A 205 -4.31 -4.31 -8.77
CA TYR A 205 -4.31 -3.13 -9.62
C TYR A 205 -5.33 -3.20 -10.77
N ILE A 206 -5.54 -4.38 -11.36
CA ILE A 206 -6.55 -4.58 -12.40
C ILE A 206 -7.96 -4.37 -11.83
N CYS A 207 -8.24 -4.93 -10.66
CA CYS A 207 -9.54 -4.78 -9.99
C CYS A 207 -9.77 -3.33 -9.51
N GLU A 208 -8.73 -2.69 -8.99
CA GLU A 208 -8.77 -1.31 -8.51
C GLU A 208 -8.75 -0.26 -9.61
N PHE A 209 -8.54 -0.66 -10.87
CA PHE A 209 -8.40 0.28 -11.98
C PHE A 209 -9.64 1.16 -12.16
N ILE A 210 -10.83 0.60 -11.96
CA ILE A 210 -12.09 1.34 -12.10
C ILE A 210 -12.43 2.04 -10.77
N PRO A 211 -12.47 3.38 -10.70
CA PRO A 211 -12.61 4.12 -9.43
C PRO A 211 -13.87 3.79 -8.63
N ILE A 212 -14.95 3.37 -9.28
CA ILE A 212 -16.20 3.00 -8.59
C ILE A 212 -16.07 1.60 -7.96
N PHE A 213 -15.40 0.67 -8.67
CA PHE A 213 -15.20 -0.70 -8.20
C PHE A 213 -13.99 -0.86 -7.30
N SER A 214 -13.11 0.15 -7.22
CA SER A 214 -11.90 0.11 -6.41
C SER A 214 -12.20 -0.18 -4.95
N THR A 215 -13.31 0.33 -4.40
CA THR A 215 -13.67 0.08 -3.00
C THR A 215 -14.00 -1.38 -2.75
N LEU A 216 -14.88 -1.97 -3.57
CA LEU A 216 -15.23 -3.39 -3.46
C LEU A 216 -14.02 -4.28 -3.74
N SER A 217 -13.15 -3.81 -4.63
CA SER A 217 -11.89 -4.48 -4.92
C SER A 217 -10.95 -4.43 -3.73
N ILE A 218 -10.86 -3.32 -2.99
CA ILE A 218 -10.02 -3.24 -1.78
C ILE A 218 -10.45 -4.29 -0.74
N THR A 219 -11.74 -4.44 -0.48
CA THR A 219 -12.22 -5.43 0.50
C THR A 219 -12.02 -6.87 0.00
N SER A 220 -12.33 -7.13 -1.27
CA SER A 220 -12.07 -8.43 -1.92
C SER A 220 -10.58 -8.78 -1.93
N ASN A 221 -9.71 -7.82 -2.25
CA ASN A 221 -8.25 -7.96 -2.25
C ASN A 221 -7.74 -8.22 -0.82
N SER A 222 -8.30 -7.58 0.21
CA SER A 222 -7.94 -7.89 1.60
C SER A 222 -8.26 -9.34 1.97
N VAL A 223 -9.41 -9.86 1.55
CA VAL A 223 -9.78 -11.29 1.74
C VAL A 223 -8.84 -12.19 0.94
N GLY A 224 -8.57 -11.87 -0.32
CA GLY A 224 -7.63 -12.60 -1.17
C GLY A 224 -6.21 -12.63 -0.61
N CYS A 225 -5.74 -11.53 -0.03
CA CYS A 225 -4.45 -11.46 0.65
C CYS A 225 -4.40 -12.37 1.88
N CYS A 226 -5.49 -12.47 2.64
CA CYS A 226 -5.59 -13.38 3.78
C CYS A 226 -5.49 -14.84 3.32
N LEU A 227 -6.19 -15.21 2.26
CA LEU A 227 -6.10 -16.56 1.68
C LEU A 227 -4.68 -16.87 1.15
N LEU A 228 -4.03 -15.90 0.50
CA LEU A 228 -2.64 -16.03 0.05
C LEU A 228 -1.67 -16.23 1.23
N GLN A 229 -1.91 -15.56 2.36
CA GLN A 229 -1.09 -15.73 3.55
C GLN A 229 -1.23 -17.12 4.17
N LEU A 230 -2.46 -17.66 4.22
CA LEU A 230 -2.71 -19.03 4.66
C LEU A 230 -1.96 -20.04 3.78
N ASP A 231 -2.03 -19.88 2.46
CA ASP A 231 -1.29 -20.72 1.51
C ASP A 231 0.23 -20.64 1.74
N LEU A 232 0.75 -19.43 1.94
CA LEU A 232 2.16 -19.22 2.26
C LEU A 232 2.59 -19.86 3.60
N GLN A 233 1.69 -19.90 4.60
CA GLN A 233 1.99 -20.55 5.87
C GLN A 233 2.07 -22.07 5.75
N LEU A 234 1.19 -22.68 4.94
CA LEU A 234 1.24 -24.11 4.66
C LEU A 234 2.53 -24.48 3.92
N ASP A 235 2.90 -23.72 2.89
CA ASP A 235 4.17 -23.88 2.15
C ASP A 235 5.42 -23.80 3.05
N MET A 236 5.35 -23.06 4.17
CA MET A 236 6.43 -22.95 5.14
C MET A 236 6.46 -24.07 6.17
N LYS A 237 5.33 -24.74 6.44
CA LYS A 237 5.27 -25.90 7.37
C LYS A 237 5.77 -27.19 6.73
N ASP A 238 5.65 -27.31 5.41
CA ASP A 238 6.05 -28.51 4.65
C ASP A 238 7.54 -28.54 4.28
N LYS A 239 8.34 -27.57 4.74
CA LYS A 239 9.80 -27.46 4.51
C LYS A 239 10.58 -27.50 5.82
#